data_AF-A0A952MBA4-F1
#
_entry.id   AF-A0A952MBA4-F1
#
_cell.length_a   1.000
_cell.length_b   1.000
_cell.length_c   1.000
_cell.angle_alpha   90.00
_cell.angle_beta   90.00
_cell.angle_gamma   90.00
#
_symmetry.space_group_name_H-M   'P 1'
#
loop_
_entity.id
_entity.type
_entity.pdbx_description
1 polymer ?
#
loop_
_entity_poly.entity_id
_entity_poly.type
_entity_poly.pdbx_seq_one_letter_code
_entity_poly.pdbx_strand_id
1 'polypeptide(L)'
;MAPDQKTLYFASDRYSKDKVGGTDVYKTTRLDDSWQNWSEPVNLGKQINTPVADAYFSIDTHGNIFTARAGSRIDGGNYDLFILKPRNFKILLTGTTYNQKTNLTVQSQVDVKLKEQPPVHLRTTPNGNFETRVAEVETYTLDVTATGFMPFTQSYKVPRINSDTTVHVDVYLTPLTKQLVLAGDLIDKKTDQKINVGKVEITYKPDRSVKYNLPVTTGKYQQNIAGLGWYLFTASAEGYLNATDSVRVESEEVTPVIKNLFLAPIEVGLTVRLKNIYFDFDRTTLKSESFVELNKVVDFLKQNPRVSIEIAGHTDSKGSDTYNETLSQGRSQAVVDYLISQGIEAARLQAHGYGEAKPIDTNDTEAGRANNRRVEFTVLKI
;
A
#
# COMPACT_ATOMS: atom_id res chain seq x y z
N MET A 1 -37.40 -21.88 -52.19
CA MET A 1 -36.98 -22.98 -51.29
C MET A 1 -35.46 -22.95 -51.21
N ALA A 2 -34.88 -23.19 -50.04
CA ALA A 2 -33.44 -23.15 -49.82
C ALA A 2 -32.75 -24.44 -50.31
N PRO A 3 -31.40 -24.45 -50.46
CA PRO A 3 -30.66 -25.64 -50.86
C PRO A 3 -30.84 -26.87 -49.96
N ASP A 4 -31.23 -26.66 -48.70
CA ASP A 4 -31.51 -27.72 -47.72
C ASP A 4 -32.82 -28.49 -47.97
N GLN A 5 -33.64 -28.04 -48.94
CA GLN A 5 -34.98 -28.57 -49.26
C GLN A 5 -35.97 -28.62 -48.07
N LYS A 6 -35.67 -27.93 -46.97
CA LYS A 6 -36.49 -27.87 -45.75
C LYS A 6 -36.91 -26.45 -45.40
N THR A 7 -36.15 -25.45 -45.82
CA THR A 7 -36.42 -24.05 -45.53
C THR A 7 -37.10 -23.37 -46.71
N LEU A 8 -38.26 -22.74 -46.47
CA LEU A 8 -38.95 -21.90 -47.42
C LEU A 8 -38.78 -20.44 -47.02
N TYR A 9 -38.29 -19.64 -47.96
CA TYR A 9 -38.26 -18.19 -47.87
C TYR A 9 -39.35 -17.60 -48.76
N PHE A 10 -40.03 -16.58 -48.27
CA PHE A 10 -41.07 -15.89 -49.03
C PHE A 10 -41.21 -14.45 -48.55
N ALA A 11 -41.71 -13.59 -49.44
CA ALA A 11 -42.03 -12.21 -49.13
C ALA A 11 -43.52 -12.09 -48.80
N SER A 12 -43.88 -11.34 -47.76
CA SER A 12 -45.26 -11.15 -47.35
C SER A 12 -45.44 -9.81 -46.64
N ASP A 13 -46.60 -9.19 -46.81
CA ASP A 13 -47.04 -8.01 -46.09
C ASP A 13 -47.79 -8.35 -44.78
N ARG A 14 -47.77 -9.62 -44.37
CA ARG A 14 -48.44 -10.10 -43.15
C ARG A 14 -48.11 -9.24 -41.93
N TYR A 15 -49.07 -9.12 -41.02
CA TYR A 15 -48.80 -8.52 -39.73
C TYR A 15 -47.96 -9.48 -38.86
N SER A 16 -46.89 -8.95 -38.25
CA SER A 16 -46.10 -9.64 -37.23
C SER A 16 -45.49 -8.60 -36.29
N LYS A 17 -45.30 -8.94 -35.02
CA LYS A 17 -44.65 -8.04 -34.03
C LYS A 17 -43.24 -7.58 -34.45
N ASP A 18 -42.56 -8.41 -35.24
CA ASP A 18 -41.19 -8.16 -35.72
C ASP A 18 -41.15 -7.63 -37.16
N LYS A 19 -42.28 -7.09 -37.67
CA LYS A 19 -42.37 -6.50 -39.01
C LYS A 19 -41.49 -5.23 -39.08
N VAL A 20 -40.73 -5.11 -40.18
CA VAL A 20 -39.75 -4.05 -40.43
C VAL A 20 -40.27 -3.04 -41.45
N GLY A 21 -40.71 -3.52 -42.62
CA GLY A 21 -41.21 -2.69 -43.73
C GLY A 21 -42.64 -3.05 -44.12
N GLY A 22 -43.06 -2.65 -45.32
CA GLY A 22 -44.36 -2.96 -45.92
C GLY A 22 -44.50 -4.44 -46.27
N THR A 23 -43.63 -4.92 -47.16
CA THR A 23 -43.46 -6.34 -47.48
C THR A 23 -42.09 -6.79 -46.98
N ASP A 24 -42.05 -7.83 -46.16
CA ASP A 24 -40.82 -8.35 -45.58
C ASP A 24 -40.56 -9.78 -46.05
N VAL A 25 -39.28 -10.18 -46.03
CA VAL A 25 -38.87 -11.57 -46.18
C VAL A 25 -38.99 -12.31 -44.85
N TYR A 26 -39.69 -13.44 -44.90
CA TYR A 26 -39.86 -14.40 -43.83
C TYR A 26 -39.24 -15.75 -44.21
N LYS A 27 -38.96 -16.58 -43.20
CA LYS A 27 -38.67 -18.00 -43.39
C LYS A 27 -39.61 -18.89 -42.58
N THR A 28 -39.89 -20.07 -43.11
CA THR A 28 -40.51 -21.18 -42.39
C THR A 28 -39.74 -22.47 -42.69
N THR A 29 -39.70 -23.39 -41.73
CA THR A 29 -39.00 -24.67 -41.85
C THR A 29 -39.99 -25.81 -41.81
N ARG A 30 -39.84 -26.77 -42.72
CA ARG A 30 -40.62 -28.01 -42.75
C ARG A 30 -40.24 -28.86 -41.55
N LEU A 31 -41.23 -29.22 -40.74
CA LEU A 31 -41.01 -29.87 -39.44
C LEU A 31 -40.93 -31.40 -39.54
N ASP A 32 -41.43 -31.97 -40.64
CA ASP A 32 -41.35 -33.39 -40.96
C ASP A 32 -41.17 -33.62 -42.48
N ASP A 33 -41.31 -34.87 -42.92
CA ASP A 33 -41.18 -35.24 -44.34
C ASP A 33 -42.46 -34.96 -45.15
N SER A 34 -43.54 -34.54 -44.51
CA SER A 34 -44.76 -34.11 -45.19
C SER A 34 -44.64 -32.67 -45.69
N TRP A 35 -45.37 -32.34 -46.75
CA TRP A 35 -45.46 -30.96 -47.26
C TRP A 35 -46.48 -30.10 -46.50
N GLN A 36 -47.11 -30.64 -45.44
CA GLN A 36 -48.22 -30.01 -44.74
C GLN A 36 -47.84 -29.40 -43.39
N ASN A 37 -46.70 -29.81 -42.82
CA ASN A 37 -46.30 -29.39 -41.47
C ASN A 37 -45.09 -28.44 -41.49
N TRP A 38 -45.35 -27.17 -41.19
CA TRP A 38 -44.38 -26.07 -41.28
C TRP A 38 -44.36 -25.26 -39.98
N SER A 39 -43.19 -24.74 -39.63
CA SER A 39 -43.05 -23.83 -38.49
C SER A 39 -43.78 -22.51 -38.74
N GLU A 40 -44.10 -21.79 -37.66
CA GLU A 40 -44.55 -20.40 -37.78
C GLU A 40 -43.55 -19.54 -38.56
N PRO A 41 -44.00 -18.66 -39.48
CA PRO A 41 -43.10 -17.81 -40.23
C PRO A 41 -42.36 -16.78 -39.35
N VAL A 42 -41.03 -16.78 -39.45
CA VAL A 42 -40.13 -15.89 -38.71
C VAL A 42 -39.61 -14.80 -39.65
N ASN A 43 -39.75 -13.53 -39.25
CA ASN A 43 -39.21 -12.39 -39.99
C ASN A 43 -37.67 -12.42 -39.97
N LEU A 44 -37.00 -12.15 -41.10
CA LEU A 44 -35.53 -12.16 -41.17
C LEU A 44 -34.85 -10.90 -40.62
N GLY A 45 -35.65 -9.93 -40.15
CA GLY A 45 -35.20 -8.73 -39.44
C GLY A 45 -34.49 -7.70 -40.34
N LYS A 46 -34.10 -6.58 -39.72
CA LYS A 46 -33.55 -5.38 -40.40
C LYS A 46 -32.24 -5.57 -41.16
N GLN A 47 -31.55 -6.69 -40.95
CA GLN A 47 -30.33 -7.01 -41.72
C GLN A 47 -30.67 -7.43 -43.16
N ILE A 48 -31.86 -8.03 -43.34
CA ILE A 48 -32.37 -8.50 -44.64
C ILE A 48 -33.50 -7.59 -45.15
N ASN A 49 -34.41 -7.17 -44.28
CA ASN A 49 -35.57 -6.35 -44.62
C ASN A 49 -35.26 -4.85 -44.49
N THR A 50 -35.68 -4.08 -45.48
CA THR A 50 -35.69 -2.61 -45.48
C THR A 50 -36.91 -2.08 -44.76
N PRO A 51 -36.92 -0.79 -44.37
CA PRO A 51 -38.12 -0.14 -43.85
C PRO A 51 -39.24 0.07 -44.89
N VAL A 52 -39.05 -0.31 -46.17
CA VAL A 52 -40.01 -0.03 -47.26
C VAL A 52 -40.66 -1.30 -47.76
N ALA A 53 -39.96 -2.12 -48.54
CA ALA A 53 -40.47 -3.39 -49.04
C ALA A 53 -39.34 -4.23 -49.66
N ASP A 54 -39.41 -5.55 -49.49
CA ASP A 54 -38.45 -6.50 -50.01
C ASP A 54 -39.18 -7.69 -50.62
N ALA A 55 -38.71 -8.15 -51.78
CA ALA A 55 -39.33 -9.23 -52.53
C ALA A 55 -38.29 -10.09 -53.27
N TYR A 56 -38.73 -11.23 -53.78
CA TYR A 56 -37.91 -12.12 -54.63
C TYR A 56 -36.62 -12.62 -53.96
N PHE A 57 -36.76 -13.25 -52.80
CA PHE A 57 -35.64 -13.82 -52.04
C PHE A 57 -35.17 -15.17 -52.61
N SER A 58 -33.88 -15.29 -52.87
CA SER A 58 -33.20 -16.57 -53.05
C SER A 58 -31.85 -16.59 -52.32
N ILE A 59 -31.35 -17.78 -52.03
CA ILE A 59 -30.06 -17.98 -51.37
C ILE A 59 -29.29 -19.09 -52.09
N ASP A 60 -28.02 -18.86 -52.37
CA ASP A 60 -27.14 -19.87 -52.98
C ASP A 60 -26.48 -20.79 -51.91
N THR A 61 -25.70 -21.77 -52.37
CA THR A 61 -24.97 -22.70 -51.50
C THR A 61 -23.84 -22.06 -50.70
N HIS A 62 -23.42 -20.84 -51.06
CA HIS A 62 -22.43 -20.05 -50.33
C HIS A 62 -23.08 -19.08 -49.33
N GLY A 63 -24.41 -19.08 -49.24
CA GLY A 63 -25.19 -18.20 -48.36
C GLY A 63 -25.40 -16.79 -48.91
N ASN A 64 -25.02 -16.50 -50.17
CA ASN A 64 -25.32 -15.21 -50.78
C ASN A 64 -26.82 -15.10 -51.01
N ILE A 65 -27.40 -13.99 -50.55
CA ILE A 65 -28.82 -13.70 -50.69
C ILE A 65 -29.03 -12.79 -51.89
N PHE A 66 -29.94 -13.15 -52.77
CA PHE A 66 -30.39 -12.34 -53.88
C PHE A 66 -31.81 -11.87 -53.56
N THR A 67 -32.05 -10.56 -53.58
CA THR A 67 -33.37 -10.00 -53.24
C THR A 67 -33.57 -8.66 -53.92
N ALA A 68 -34.81 -8.37 -54.32
CA ALA A 68 -35.20 -7.04 -54.76
C ALA A 68 -35.57 -6.20 -53.53
N ARG A 69 -35.02 -4.99 -53.41
CA ARG A 69 -35.21 -4.14 -52.22
C ARG A 69 -35.67 -2.75 -52.59
N ALA A 70 -36.72 -2.27 -51.94
CA ALA A 70 -37.22 -0.91 -52.04
C ALA A 70 -36.55 0.00 -51.01
N GLY A 71 -36.37 1.29 -51.34
CA GLY A 71 -35.78 2.27 -50.42
C GLY A 71 -34.27 2.13 -50.16
N SER A 72 -33.61 1.08 -50.68
CA SER A 72 -32.15 0.99 -50.79
C SER A 72 -31.75 1.47 -52.18
N ARG A 73 -31.35 2.73 -52.33
CA ARG A 73 -31.15 3.37 -53.64
C ARG A 73 -29.68 3.39 -54.03
N ILE A 74 -29.36 2.91 -55.24
CA ILE A 74 -28.05 3.13 -55.88
C ILE A 74 -28.17 4.14 -57.03
N ASP A 75 -29.25 4.10 -57.82
CA ASP A 75 -29.42 4.90 -59.05
C ASP A 75 -30.75 5.68 -59.13
N GLY A 76 -31.59 5.60 -58.08
CA GLY A 76 -32.89 6.27 -58.02
C GLY A 76 -34.08 5.40 -58.41
N GLY A 77 -33.84 4.13 -58.79
CA GLY A 77 -34.87 3.10 -58.94
C GLY A 77 -35.52 2.66 -57.62
N ASN A 78 -36.55 1.83 -57.74
CA ASN A 78 -37.19 1.14 -56.62
C ASN A 78 -37.24 -0.36 -56.96
N TYR A 79 -37.01 -1.23 -55.96
CA TYR A 79 -36.81 -2.68 -56.17
C TYR A 79 -35.55 -3.05 -56.98
N ASP A 80 -34.43 -2.39 -56.72
CA ASP A 80 -33.15 -2.82 -57.29
C ASP A 80 -32.77 -4.21 -56.78
N LEU A 81 -32.06 -4.98 -57.61
CA LEU A 81 -31.58 -6.32 -57.25
C LEU A 81 -30.27 -6.20 -56.45
N PHE A 82 -30.29 -6.69 -55.21
CA PHE A 82 -29.13 -6.73 -54.34
C PHE A 82 -28.62 -8.15 -54.14
N ILE A 83 -27.29 -8.28 -54.06
CA ILE A 83 -26.62 -9.47 -53.52
C ILE A 83 -26.13 -9.12 -52.11
N LEU A 84 -26.74 -9.69 -51.08
CA LEU A 84 -26.25 -9.60 -49.71
C LEU A 84 -25.32 -10.79 -49.45
N LYS A 85 -24.04 -10.50 -49.26
CA LYS A 85 -23.03 -11.52 -49.00
C LYS A 85 -22.87 -11.74 -47.49
N PRO A 86 -22.84 -12.99 -47.00
CA PRO A 86 -22.49 -13.27 -45.62
C PRO A 86 -21.15 -12.62 -45.26
N ARG A 87 -21.14 -11.90 -44.14
CA ARG A 87 -19.90 -11.38 -43.56
C ARG A 87 -19.25 -12.51 -42.75
N ASN A 88 -18.08 -12.96 -43.19
CA ASN A 88 -17.29 -13.97 -42.49
C ASN A 88 -15.87 -13.45 -42.22
N PHE A 89 -15.78 -12.26 -41.64
CA PHE A 89 -14.51 -11.73 -41.16
C PHE A 89 -14.28 -12.10 -39.70
N LYS A 90 -13.01 -12.22 -39.32
CA LYS A 90 -12.56 -12.51 -37.96
C LYS A 90 -12.20 -11.21 -37.27
N ILE A 91 -12.67 -11.06 -36.03
CA ILE A 91 -12.20 -10.01 -35.13
C ILE A 91 -11.25 -10.66 -34.13
N LEU A 92 -9.97 -10.30 -34.20
CA LEU A 92 -9.00 -10.68 -33.19
C LEU A 92 -8.87 -9.53 -32.20
N LEU A 93 -9.24 -9.76 -30.94
CA LEU A 93 -8.95 -8.85 -29.85
C LEU A 93 -7.59 -9.23 -29.27
N THR A 94 -6.67 -8.28 -29.21
CA THR A 94 -5.35 -8.43 -28.62
C THR A 94 -5.11 -7.33 -27.60
N GLY A 95 -4.19 -7.53 -26.68
CA GLY A 95 -3.81 -6.50 -25.74
C GLY A 95 -2.70 -6.91 -24.81
N THR A 96 -2.17 -5.93 -24.08
CA THR A 96 -1.14 -6.14 -23.06
C THR A 96 -1.54 -5.44 -21.77
N THR A 97 -1.34 -6.12 -20.64
CA THR A 97 -1.59 -5.57 -19.31
C THR A 97 -0.30 -5.03 -18.69
N TYR A 98 -0.36 -3.80 -18.17
CA TYR A 98 0.76 -3.07 -17.59
C TYR A 98 0.46 -2.60 -16.16
N ASN A 99 1.50 -2.46 -15.37
CA ASN A 99 1.46 -1.70 -14.12
C ASN A 99 1.49 -0.20 -14.48
N GLN A 100 0.46 0.55 -14.09
CA GLN A 100 0.32 1.97 -14.39
C GLN A 100 1.47 2.83 -13.83
N LYS A 101 2.12 2.42 -12.73
CA LYS A 101 3.23 3.17 -12.11
C LYS A 101 4.58 2.88 -12.76
N THR A 102 4.84 1.63 -13.09
CA THR A 102 6.18 1.20 -13.56
C THR A 102 6.26 0.96 -15.06
N ASN A 103 5.12 0.91 -15.75
CA ASN A 103 4.97 0.50 -17.16
C ASN A 103 5.52 -0.91 -17.47
N LEU A 104 5.81 -1.72 -16.45
CA LEU A 104 6.17 -3.12 -16.63
C LEU A 104 4.93 -3.97 -16.88
N THR A 105 5.06 -5.01 -17.69
CA THR A 105 3.96 -5.93 -17.99
C THR A 105 3.55 -6.72 -16.75
N VAL A 106 2.25 -6.99 -16.61
CA VAL A 106 1.67 -7.69 -15.45
C VAL A 106 0.91 -8.91 -15.95
N GLN A 107 1.16 -10.09 -15.38
CA GLN A 107 0.31 -11.24 -15.64
C GLN A 107 -1.03 -11.09 -14.91
N SER A 108 -2.12 -11.10 -15.66
CA SER A 108 -3.50 -10.83 -15.24
C SER A 108 -4.49 -11.88 -15.76
N GLN A 109 -5.65 -11.97 -15.11
CA GLN A 109 -6.87 -12.60 -15.64
C GLN A 109 -7.68 -11.54 -16.40
N VAL A 110 -8.20 -11.89 -17.56
CA VAL A 110 -8.96 -11.00 -18.45
C VAL A 110 -10.28 -11.69 -18.82
N ASP A 111 -11.39 -11.09 -18.43
CA ASP A 111 -12.73 -11.52 -18.82
C ASP A 111 -13.27 -10.60 -19.91
N VAL A 112 -13.53 -11.16 -21.09
CA VAL A 112 -14.16 -10.44 -22.20
C VAL A 112 -15.66 -10.71 -22.15
N LYS A 113 -16.44 -9.70 -21.80
CA LYS A 113 -17.90 -9.77 -21.68
C LYS A 113 -18.58 -9.21 -22.93
N LEU A 114 -19.39 -10.04 -23.55
CA LEU A 114 -20.19 -9.73 -24.73
C LEU A 114 -21.67 -9.80 -24.32
N LYS A 115 -22.51 -8.90 -24.86
CA LYS A 115 -23.94 -8.89 -24.57
C LYS A 115 -24.57 -10.22 -25.02
N GLU A 116 -25.39 -10.83 -24.16
CA GLU A 116 -26.13 -12.08 -24.43
C GLU A 116 -25.25 -13.30 -24.76
N GLN A 117 -23.97 -13.26 -24.40
CA GLN A 117 -23.04 -14.38 -24.55
C GLN A 117 -22.30 -14.66 -23.23
N PRO A 118 -21.88 -15.91 -22.99
CA PRO A 118 -21.04 -16.22 -21.85
C PRO A 118 -19.69 -15.46 -21.95
N PRO A 119 -19.13 -14.98 -20.82
CA PRO A 119 -17.82 -14.34 -20.83
C PRO A 119 -16.72 -15.27 -21.34
N VAL A 120 -15.75 -14.69 -22.04
CA VAL A 120 -14.52 -15.41 -22.41
C VAL A 120 -13.48 -15.14 -21.33
N HIS A 121 -13.08 -16.18 -20.62
CA HIS A 121 -12.08 -16.13 -19.56
C HIS A 121 -10.69 -16.40 -20.14
N LEU A 122 -9.77 -15.45 -19.95
CA LEU A 122 -8.40 -15.54 -20.45
C LEU A 122 -7.42 -15.31 -19.31
N ARG A 123 -6.26 -15.96 -19.41
CA ARG A 123 -5.09 -15.61 -18.61
C ARG A 123 -4.02 -15.10 -19.55
N THR A 124 -3.48 -13.93 -19.26
CA THR A 124 -2.37 -13.37 -20.02
C THR A 124 -1.10 -14.22 -19.89
N THR A 125 -0.24 -14.12 -20.91
CA THR A 125 1.13 -14.65 -20.87
C THR A 125 1.95 -13.98 -19.75
N PRO A 126 3.12 -14.52 -19.37
CA PRO A 126 4.02 -13.85 -18.42
C PRO A 126 4.42 -12.42 -18.83
N ASN A 127 4.39 -12.12 -20.14
CA ASN A 127 4.64 -10.79 -20.70
C ASN A 127 3.37 -9.91 -20.77
N GLY A 128 2.29 -10.29 -20.09
CA GLY A 128 1.04 -9.52 -20.02
C GLY A 128 0.17 -9.58 -21.28
N ASN A 129 0.57 -10.30 -22.33
CA ASN A 129 -0.19 -10.35 -23.58
C ASN A 129 -1.41 -11.28 -23.47
N PHE A 130 -2.53 -10.90 -24.07
CA PHE A 130 -3.70 -11.76 -24.31
C PHE A 130 -4.20 -11.61 -25.74
N GLU A 131 -4.87 -12.66 -26.23
CA GLU A 131 -5.58 -12.64 -27.50
C GLU A 131 -6.84 -13.50 -27.43
N THR A 132 -7.89 -13.11 -28.15
CA THR A 132 -9.09 -13.93 -28.35
C THR A 132 -9.87 -13.50 -29.57
N ARG A 133 -10.73 -14.39 -30.09
CA ARG A 133 -11.69 -14.02 -31.13
C ARG A 133 -12.98 -13.52 -30.49
N VAL A 134 -13.52 -12.43 -31.02
CA VAL A 134 -14.79 -11.86 -30.58
C VAL A 134 -15.79 -11.78 -31.73
N ALA A 135 -17.08 -11.87 -31.41
CA ALA A 135 -18.15 -11.65 -32.37
C ALA A 135 -18.27 -10.16 -32.73
N GLU A 136 -18.83 -9.85 -33.90
CA GLU A 136 -19.24 -8.49 -34.25
C GLU A 136 -20.43 -8.07 -33.37
N VAL A 137 -20.14 -7.34 -32.30
CA VAL A 137 -21.12 -6.75 -31.38
C VAL A 137 -20.92 -5.24 -31.32
N GLU A 138 -21.92 -4.49 -30.87
CA GLU A 138 -21.76 -3.03 -30.73
C GLU A 138 -20.69 -2.66 -29.70
N THR A 139 -20.59 -3.43 -28.62
CA THR A 139 -19.63 -3.19 -27.52
C THR A 139 -19.16 -4.48 -26.88
N TYR A 140 -17.91 -4.51 -26.43
CA TYR A 140 -17.41 -5.49 -25.47
C TYR A 140 -16.92 -4.77 -24.20
N THR A 141 -16.96 -5.47 -23.07
CA THR A 141 -16.39 -5.01 -21.80
C THR A 141 -15.23 -5.90 -21.40
N LEU A 142 -14.12 -5.30 -21.00
CA LEU A 142 -12.99 -5.99 -20.40
C LEU A 142 -13.01 -5.79 -18.90
N ASP A 143 -13.06 -6.90 -18.16
CA ASP A 143 -12.78 -6.94 -16.73
C ASP A 143 -11.42 -7.60 -16.53
N VAL A 144 -10.48 -6.89 -15.91
CA VAL A 144 -9.10 -7.35 -15.73
C VAL A 144 -8.74 -7.33 -14.25
N THR A 145 -8.20 -8.44 -13.77
CA THR A 145 -7.76 -8.59 -12.38
C THR A 145 -6.35 -9.15 -12.29
N ALA A 146 -5.56 -8.64 -11.34
CA ALA A 146 -4.24 -9.13 -11.01
C ALA A 146 -3.95 -8.96 -9.52
N THR A 147 -3.20 -9.89 -8.94
CA THR A 147 -2.80 -9.82 -7.52
C THR A 147 -2.02 -8.55 -7.24
N GLY A 148 -2.45 -7.77 -6.25
CA GLY A 148 -1.79 -6.51 -5.89
C GLY A 148 -2.25 -5.28 -6.69
N PHE A 149 -3.31 -5.40 -7.50
CA PHE A 149 -3.87 -4.31 -8.30
C PHE A 149 -5.37 -4.14 -8.05
N MET A 150 -5.89 -2.93 -8.29
CA MET A 150 -7.33 -2.69 -8.35
C MET A 150 -7.93 -3.37 -9.60
N PRO A 151 -9.13 -3.96 -9.51
CA PRO A 151 -9.84 -4.45 -10.70
C PRO A 151 -10.06 -3.32 -11.70
N PHE A 152 -9.83 -3.61 -12.98
CA PHE A 152 -10.05 -2.68 -14.08
C PHE A 152 -11.27 -3.13 -14.89
N THR A 153 -12.17 -2.21 -15.21
CA THR A 153 -13.33 -2.45 -16.08
C THR A 153 -13.44 -1.33 -17.11
N GLN A 154 -13.49 -1.70 -18.40
CA GLN A 154 -13.69 -0.73 -19.48
C GLN A 154 -14.49 -1.33 -20.63
N SER A 155 -15.44 -0.55 -21.17
CA SER A 155 -16.19 -0.89 -22.37
C SER A 155 -15.62 -0.22 -23.61
N TYR A 156 -15.62 -0.95 -24.72
CA TYR A 156 -15.12 -0.52 -26.02
C TYR A 156 -16.21 -0.69 -27.06
N LYS A 157 -16.36 0.30 -27.93
CA LYS A 157 -17.23 0.21 -29.11
C LYS A 157 -16.46 -0.47 -30.24
N VAL A 158 -17.06 -1.48 -30.87
CA VAL A 158 -16.47 -2.10 -32.04
C VAL A 158 -16.85 -1.25 -33.27
N PRO A 159 -15.89 -0.74 -34.05
CA PRO A 159 -16.21 -0.05 -35.29
C PRO A 159 -16.87 -1.02 -36.27
N ARG A 160 -17.70 -0.49 -37.18
CA ARG A 160 -18.21 -1.31 -38.28
C ARG A 160 -17.05 -1.73 -39.17
N ILE A 161 -16.89 -3.03 -39.34
CA ILE A 161 -15.79 -3.61 -40.10
C ILE A 161 -16.30 -4.40 -41.31
N ASN A 162 -15.47 -4.51 -42.33
CA ASN A 162 -15.78 -5.16 -43.60
C ASN A 162 -14.71 -6.18 -44.04
N SER A 163 -13.68 -6.39 -43.21
CA SER A 163 -12.59 -7.34 -43.42
C SER A 163 -12.09 -7.87 -42.07
N ASP A 164 -11.24 -8.90 -42.10
CA ASP A 164 -10.52 -9.36 -40.91
C ASP A 164 -9.84 -8.16 -40.24
N THR A 165 -10.08 -8.00 -38.94
CA THR A 165 -9.65 -6.83 -38.19
C THR A 165 -9.06 -7.26 -36.86
N THR A 166 -7.90 -6.70 -36.51
CA THR A 166 -7.33 -6.83 -35.17
C THR A 166 -7.62 -5.57 -34.38
N VAL A 167 -8.26 -5.71 -33.23
CA VAL A 167 -8.47 -4.65 -32.25
C VAL A 167 -7.42 -4.82 -31.16
N HIS A 168 -6.64 -3.77 -30.90
CA HIS A 168 -5.60 -3.79 -29.88
C HIS A 168 -5.98 -2.89 -28.71
N VAL A 169 -5.84 -3.40 -27.48
CA VAL A 169 -6.19 -2.68 -26.25
C VAL A 169 -5.13 -2.90 -25.18
N ASP A 170 -4.47 -1.83 -24.77
CA ASP A 170 -3.61 -1.83 -23.60
C ASP A 170 -4.39 -1.52 -22.33
N VAL A 171 -4.09 -2.26 -21.26
CA VAL A 171 -4.74 -2.11 -19.96
C VAL A 171 -3.71 -1.72 -18.92
N TYR A 172 -3.88 -0.55 -18.30
CA TYR A 172 -3.00 -0.04 -17.26
C TYR A 172 -3.64 -0.25 -15.88
N LEU A 173 -3.18 -1.26 -15.15
CA LEU A 173 -3.67 -1.61 -13.83
C LEU A 173 -3.06 -0.71 -12.76
N THR A 174 -3.91 -0.18 -11.87
CA THR A 174 -3.50 0.63 -10.72
C THR A 174 -3.05 -0.28 -9.57
N PRO A 175 -1.80 -0.20 -9.08
CA PRO A 175 -1.35 -1.00 -7.93
C PRO A 175 -2.09 -0.63 -6.64
N LEU A 176 -2.39 -1.61 -5.80
CA LEU A 176 -2.85 -1.38 -4.43
C LEU A 176 -1.71 -0.80 -3.61
N THR A 177 -1.87 0.42 -3.09
CA THR A 177 -0.88 1.04 -2.19
C THR A 177 -0.99 0.41 -0.80
N LYS A 178 0.07 -0.26 -0.34
CA LYS A 178 0.17 -0.70 1.05
C LYS A 178 0.44 0.52 1.93
N GLN A 179 -0.30 0.67 3.01
CA GLN A 179 0.03 1.67 4.02
C GLN A 179 1.31 1.23 4.74
N LEU A 180 2.28 2.13 4.85
CA LEU A 180 3.46 1.92 5.69
C LEU A 180 3.04 2.03 7.15
N VAL A 181 3.35 1.01 7.94
CA VAL A 181 2.97 0.91 9.36
C VAL A 181 4.19 0.59 10.19
N LEU A 182 4.40 1.37 11.25
CA LEU A 182 5.28 1.02 12.37
C LEU A 182 4.43 0.45 13.49
N ALA A 183 4.87 -0.63 14.11
CA ALA A 183 4.19 -1.21 15.27
C ALA A 183 5.18 -1.81 16.24
N GLY A 184 4.76 -2.04 17.48
CA GLY A 184 5.58 -2.71 18.47
C GLY A 184 4.96 -2.72 19.86
N ASP A 185 5.68 -3.34 20.78
CA ASP A 185 5.31 -3.41 22.19
C ASP A 185 6.23 -2.52 23.05
N LEU A 186 5.68 -1.97 24.13
CA LEU A 186 6.43 -1.45 25.27
C LEU A 186 6.70 -2.59 26.24
N ILE A 187 7.98 -2.87 26.52
CA ILE A 187 8.41 -4.04 27.29
C ILE A 187 9.26 -3.58 28.47
N ASP A 188 8.99 -4.13 29.66
CA ASP A 188 9.87 -4.01 30.82
C ASP A 188 11.12 -4.85 30.57
N LYS A 189 12.27 -4.17 30.51
CA LYS A 189 13.57 -4.78 30.21
C LYS A 189 14.01 -5.83 31.25
N LYS A 190 13.50 -5.78 32.47
CA LYS A 190 13.86 -6.70 33.56
C LYS A 190 12.99 -7.95 33.56
N THR A 191 11.70 -7.82 33.27
CA THR A 191 10.72 -8.90 33.40
C THR A 191 10.27 -9.47 32.06
N ASP A 192 10.62 -8.83 30.94
CA ASP A 192 10.11 -9.07 29.59
C ASP A 192 8.58 -9.01 29.48
N GLN A 193 7.90 -8.42 30.47
CA GLN A 193 6.46 -8.22 30.47
C GLN A 193 6.07 -6.91 29.78
N LYS A 194 4.82 -6.83 29.30
CA LYS A 194 4.32 -5.61 28.65
C LYS A 194 4.04 -4.51 29.66
N ILE A 195 4.43 -3.29 29.31
CA ILE A 195 4.09 -2.08 30.04
C ILE A 195 2.80 -1.52 29.46
N ASN A 196 1.68 -1.72 30.14
CA ASN A 196 0.36 -1.42 29.59
C ASN A 196 0.16 0.07 29.28
N VAL A 197 0.68 0.95 30.14
CA VAL A 197 0.46 2.41 30.04
C VAL A 197 1.78 3.13 29.80
N GLY A 198 1.84 3.94 28.75
CA GLY A 198 3.02 4.72 28.42
C GLY A 198 2.77 5.68 27.26
N LYS A 199 3.86 6.20 26.70
CA LYS A 199 3.86 7.09 25.53
C LYS A 199 5.00 6.70 24.60
N VAL A 200 4.72 6.71 23.30
CA VAL A 200 5.72 6.56 22.23
C VAL A 200 5.68 7.79 21.34
N GLU A 201 6.81 8.48 21.22
CA GLU A 201 7.00 9.53 20.24
C GLU A 201 7.82 9.00 19.06
N ILE A 202 7.32 9.19 17.84
CA ILE A 202 8.01 8.76 16.61
C ILE A 202 8.33 9.99 15.78
N THR A 203 9.59 10.21 15.44
CA THR A 203 10.06 11.36 14.64
C THR A 203 10.74 10.90 13.36
N TYR A 204 10.30 11.42 12.21
CA TYR A 204 10.98 11.18 10.94
C TYR A 204 12.31 11.93 10.90
N LYS A 205 13.44 11.22 10.80
CA LYS A 205 14.78 11.81 10.98
C LYS A 205 15.28 12.73 9.86
N PRO A 206 15.02 12.45 8.56
CA PRO A 206 15.63 13.23 7.47
C PRO A 206 15.44 14.74 7.57
N ASP A 207 14.26 15.18 8.01
CA ASP A 207 13.90 16.60 8.11
C ASP A 207 13.21 16.97 9.44
N ARG A 208 12.92 15.99 10.32
CA ARG A 208 12.12 16.16 11.55
C ARG A 208 10.76 16.82 11.30
N SER A 209 10.25 16.79 10.07
CA SER A 209 9.01 17.46 9.68
C SER A 209 7.77 16.79 10.29
N VAL A 210 7.86 15.48 10.54
CA VAL A 210 6.76 14.69 11.07
C VAL A 210 7.11 14.10 12.44
N LYS A 211 6.25 14.39 13.41
CA LYS A 211 6.28 13.82 14.76
C LYS A 211 4.91 13.25 15.12
N TYR A 212 4.89 11.99 15.54
CA TYR A 212 3.72 11.30 16.06
C TYR A 212 3.86 11.16 17.58
N ASN A 213 2.79 11.44 18.33
CA ASN A 213 2.74 11.28 19.78
C ASN A 213 1.64 10.29 20.12
N LEU A 214 2.02 9.08 20.54
CA LEU A 214 1.10 7.96 20.73
C LEU A 214 0.96 7.66 22.22
N PRO A 215 -0.22 7.85 22.83
CA PRO A 215 -0.51 7.22 24.10
C PRO A 215 -0.62 5.71 23.92
N VAL A 216 -0.03 4.95 24.83
CA VAL A 216 -0.10 3.48 24.87
C VAL A 216 -0.93 3.08 26.07
N THR A 217 -1.96 2.25 25.86
CA THR A 217 -2.89 1.79 26.92
C THR A 217 -3.00 0.28 27.04
N THR A 218 -2.45 -0.47 26.08
CA THR A 218 -2.45 -1.95 26.04
C THR A 218 -1.04 -2.54 25.96
N GLY A 219 -0.02 -1.69 26.13
CA GLY A 219 1.38 -2.02 25.89
C GLY A 219 1.76 -2.20 24.42
N LYS A 220 0.82 -1.97 23.49
CA LYS A 220 1.06 -1.98 22.04
C LYS A 220 0.93 -0.59 21.47
N TYR A 221 1.72 -0.29 20.45
CA TYR A 221 1.56 0.91 19.63
C TYR A 221 1.55 0.55 18.14
N GLN A 222 0.87 1.37 17.35
CA GLN A 222 0.83 1.26 15.90
C GLN A 222 0.66 2.66 15.28
N GLN A 223 1.35 2.94 14.20
CA GLN A 223 1.27 4.21 13.50
C GLN A 223 1.51 4.07 12.00
N ASN A 224 0.63 4.68 11.20
CA ASN A 224 0.83 4.85 9.77
C ASN A 224 1.87 5.95 9.51
N ILE A 225 2.83 5.69 8.63
CA ILE A 225 3.92 6.62 8.34
C ILE A 225 3.89 7.11 6.90
N ALA A 226 4.40 8.33 6.68
CA ALA A 226 4.26 9.03 5.40
C ALA A 226 5.23 8.57 4.32
N GLY A 227 6.35 7.91 4.67
CA GLY A 227 7.34 7.52 3.68
C GLY A 227 8.46 6.63 4.21
N LEU A 228 9.36 6.26 3.30
CA LEU A 228 10.55 5.47 3.59
C LEU A 228 11.63 6.34 4.25
N GLY A 229 12.50 5.73 5.06
CA GLY A 229 13.62 6.41 5.72
C GLY A 229 13.77 6.06 7.21
N TRP A 230 14.52 6.88 7.92
CA TRP A 230 14.84 6.68 9.33
C TRP A 230 13.78 7.29 10.25
N TYR A 231 13.35 6.51 11.24
CA TYR A 231 12.44 6.93 12.30
C TYR A 231 13.11 6.76 13.66
N LEU A 232 13.03 7.80 14.49
CA LEU A 232 13.48 7.79 15.88
C LEU A 232 12.28 7.58 16.80
N PHE A 233 12.42 6.67 17.75
CA PHE A 233 11.45 6.41 18.79
C PHE A 233 11.95 6.96 20.12
N THR A 234 11.07 7.60 20.88
CA THR A 234 11.27 7.90 22.29
C THR A 234 10.10 7.31 23.07
N ALA A 235 10.36 6.34 23.92
CA ALA A 235 9.37 5.71 24.79
C ALA A 235 9.53 6.22 26.22
N SER A 236 8.40 6.39 26.91
CA SER A 236 8.33 6.76 28.32
C SER A 236 7.14 6.07 28.98
N ALA A 237 7.29 5.67 30.24
CA ALA A 237 6.19 5.15 31.06
C ALA A 237 6.44 5.53 32.53
N GLU A 238 5.37 5.69 33.32
CA GLU A 238 5.49 5.98 34.75
C GLU A 238 6.25 4.83 35.44
N GLY A 239 7.25 5.18 36.24
CA GLY A 239 8.09 4.19 36.93
C GLY A 239 9.21 3.59 36.05
N TYR A 240 9.47 4.12 34.85
CA TYR A 240 10.54 3.65 33.97
C TYR A 240 11.45 4.78 33.47
N LEU A 241 12.70 4.45 33.17
CA LEU A 241 13.61 5.33 32.43
C LEU A 241 13.18 5.44 30.97
N ASN A 242 13.23 6.65 30.41
CA ASN A 242 12.95 6.87 29.00
C ASN A 242 13.95 6.12 28.11
N ALA A 243 13.45 5.51 27.03
CA ALA A 243 14.26 4.78 26.06
C ALA A 243 14.19 5.44 24.69
N THR A 244 15.31 5.46 23.97
CA THR A 244 15.38 5.95 22.59
C THR A 244 15.93 4.86 21.69
N ASP A 245 15.33 4.69 20.52
CA ASP A 245 15.77 3.73 19.51
C ASP A 245 15.45 4.26 18.10
N SER A 246 15.94 3.59 17.05
CA SER A 246 15.63 3.95 15.67
C SER A 246 15.43 2.75 14.78
N VAL A 247 14.70 2.94 13.69
CA VAL A 247 14.52 1.94 12.62
C VAL A 247 14.57 2.63 11.27
N ARG A 248 15.12 1.94 10.26
CA ARG A 248 15.04 2.36 8.86
C ARG A 248 13.97 1.55 8.16
N VAL A 249 13.04 2.23 7.49
CA VAL A 249 12.03 1.62 6.62
C VAL A 249 12.51 1.77 5.18
N GLU A 250 12.88 0.65 4.56
CA GLU A 250 13.53 0.65 3.23
C GLU A 250 12.58 0.31 2.08
N SER A 251 11.43 -0.31 2.35
CA SER A 251 10.45 -0.73 1.33
C SER A 251 9.02 -0.76 1.88
N GLU A 252 8.03 -0.65 0.99
CA GLU A 252 6.61 -0.87 1.31
C GLU A 252 6.27 -2.34 1.55
N GLU A 253 7.16 -3.27 1.21
CA GLU A 253 6.93 -4.71 1.37
C GLU A 253 7.09 -5.20 2.81
N VAL A 254 7.86 -4.49 3.63
CA VAL A 254 8.18 -4.89 5.02
C VAL A 254 7.17 -4.39 6.06
N THR A 255 6.04 -3.82 5.62
CA THR A 255 4.98 -3.32 6.50
C THR A 255 4.10 -4.46 7.06
N PRO A 256 3.77 -4.48 8.38
CA PRO A 256 4.22 -3.54 9.41
C PRO A 256 5.67 -3.82 9.85
N VAL A 257 6.45 -2.77 10.03
CA VAL A 257 7.80 -2.88 10.61
C VAL A 257 7.66 -2.93 12.13
N ILE A 258 8.10 -4.04 12.73
CA ILE A 258 8.00 -4.28 14.17
C ILE A 258 9.24 -3.74 14.90
N LYS A 259 9.02 -2.87 15.90
CA LYS A 259 10.06 -2.32 16.75
C LYS A 259 9.61 -2.31 18.22
N ASN A 260 10.03 -3.33 18.97
CA ASN A 260 9.75 -3.34 20.41
C ASN A 260 10.68 -2.35 21.14
N LEU A 261 10.14 -1.64 22.13
CA LEU A 261 10.85 -0.64 22.90
C LEU A 261 10.95 -1.11 24.35
N PHE A 262 12.19 -1.27 24.82
CA PHE A 262 12.50 -1.82 26.13
C PHE A 262 12.82 -0.70 27.12
N LEU A 263 12.04 -0.62 28.19
CA LEU A 263 12.14 0.40 29.23
C LEU A 263 12.70 -0.25 30.51
N ALA A 264 13.66 0.41 31.15
CA ALA A 264 14.23 -0.06 32.41
C ALA A 264 13.42 0.51 33.60
N PRO A 265 12.94 -0.31 34.55
CA PRO A 265 12.19 0.17 35.70
C PRO A 265 13.07 1.04 36.61
N ILE A 266 12.48 2.05 37.23
CA ILE A 266 13.11 2.91 38.23
C ILE A 266 13.01 2.18 39.58
N GLU A 267 14.15 1.74 40.09
CA GLU A 267 14.26 1.04 41.37
C GLU A 267 15.34 1.69 42.24
N VAL A 268 15.18 1.62 43.56
CA VAL A 268 16.24 2.06 44.48
C VAL A 268 17.51 1.25 44.23
N GLY A 269 18.65 1.95 44.14
CA GLY A 269 19.94 1.39 43.77
C GLY A 269 20.23 1.38 42.26
N LEU A 270 19.26 1.72 41.41
CA LEU A 270 19.51 1.88 39.97
C LEU A 270 20.54 2.97 39.74
N THR A 271 21.69 2.59 39.16
CA THR A 271 22.78 3.50 38.83
C THR A 271 22.83 3.74 37.32
N VAL A 272 22.88 5.00 36.89
CA VAL A 272 22.94 5.40 35.49
C VAL A 272 24.17 6.29 35.28
N ARG A 273 25.08 5.84 34.40
CA ARG A 273 26.25 6.62 34.00
C ARG A 273 25.84 7.75 33.06
N LEU A 274 26.15 8.98 33.42
CA LEU A 274 25.92 10.16 32.59
C LEU A 274 27.05 10.28 31.56
N LYS A 275 26.69 10.26 30.28
CA LYS A 275 27.68 10.39 29.21
C LYS A 275 27.94 11.85 28.89
N ASN A 276 29.16 12.17 28.48
CA ASN A 276 29.54 13.51 28.01
C ASN A 276 29.36 14.64 29.05
N ILE A 277 29.58 14.32 30.33
CA ILE A 277 29.69 15.35 31.38
C ILE A 277 31.14 15.83 31.39
N TYR A 278 31.34 17.11 31.06
CA TYR A 278 32.64 17.73 30.93
C TYR A 278 32.81 18.87 31.92
N PHE A 279 34.02 18.95 32.47
CA PHE A 279 34.46 20.03 33.33
C PHE A 279 35.65 20.75 32.71
N ASP A 280 35.88 22.00 33.09
CA ASP A 280 37.15 22.66 32.81
C ASP A 280 38.32 21.90 33.46
N PHE A 281 39.50 21.99 32.84
CA PHE A 281 40.69 21.28 33.32
C PHE A 281 40.99 21.68 34.77
N ASP A 282 41.11 20.69 35.65
CA ASP A 282 41.34 20.88 37.09
C ASP A 282 40.30 21.79 37.79
N ARG A 283 39.05 21.77 37.29
CA ARG A 283 37.96 22.59 37.84
C ARG A 283 36.67 21.78 38.02
N THR A 284 35.78 22.38 38.78
CA THR A 284 34.41 21.91 39.04
C THR A 284 33.37 22.58 38.13
N THR A 285 33.79 23.56 37.32
CA THR A 285 32.93 24.29 36.39
C THR A 285 32.49 23.39 35.24
N LEU A 286 31.17 23.21 35.09
CA LEU A 286 30.55 22.46 34.00
C LEU A 286 30.71 23.20 32.67
N LYS A 287 31.08 22.45 31.62
CA LYS A 287 31.06 22.96 30.25
C LYS A 287 29.67 22.89 29.64
N SER A 288 29.40 23.79 28.70
CA SER A 288 28.11 23.92 28.01
C SER A 288 27.60 22.63 27.37
N GLU A 289 28.51 21.81 26.89
CA GLU A 289 28.27 20.54 26.22
C GLU A 289 27.62 19.51 27.15
N SER A 290 27.87 19.61 28.46
CA SER A 290 27.29 18.76 29.49
C SER A 290 25.79 18.98 29.65
N PHE A 291 25.30 20.18 29.35
CA PHE A 291 23.90 20.53 29.58
C PHE A 291 22.93 19.72 28.71
N VAL A 292 23.36 19.20 27.56
CA VAL A 292 22.52 18.31 26.74
C VAL A 292 22.17 17.02 27.50
N GLU A 293 23.13 16.44 28.22
CA GLU A 293 22.87 15.25 29.03
C GLU A 293 22.19 15.61 30.35
N LEU A 294 22.63 16.67 31.03
CA LEU A 294 22.05 17.08 32.30
C LEU A 294 20.59 17.49 32.17
N ASN A 295 20.18 18.12 31.06
CA ASN A 295 18.77 18.41 30.79
C ASN A 295 17.91 17.15 30.71
N LYS A 296 18.45 16.01 30.25
CA LYS A 296 17.70 14.74 30.29
C LYS A 296 17.48 14.26 31.74
N VAL A 297 18.44 14.51 32.62
CA VAL A 297 18.30 14.22 34.07
C VAL A 297 17.26 15.14 34.69
N VAL A 298 17.24 16.43 34.32
CA VAL A 298 16.21 17.39 34.75
C VAL A 298 14.82 16.92 34.31
N ASP A 299 14.66 16.57 33.03
CA ASP A 299 13.40 16.08 32.49
C ASP A 299 12.94 14.81 33.22
N PHE A 300 13.85 13.87 33.47
CA PHE A 300 13.60 12.68 34.25
C PHE A 300 13.10 13.00 35.67
N LEU A 301 13.76 13.91 36.39
CA LEU A 301 13.40 14.27 37.76
C LEU A 301 12.09 15.08 37.84
N LYS A 302 11.77 15.87 36.81
CA LYS A 302 10.48 16.57 36.68
C LYS A 302 9.34 15.60 36.41
N GLN A 303 9.57 14.59 35.57
CA GLN A 303 8.58 13.54 35.28
C GLN A 303 8.38 12.59 36.46
N ASN A 304 9.36 12.47 37.35
CA ASN A 304 9.32 11.57 38.50
C ASN A 304 9.49 12.34 39.82
N PRO A 305 8.48 13.10 40.28
CA PRO A 305 8.62 14.05 41.40
C PRO A 305 8.96 13.40 42.74
N ARG A 306 8.71 12.09 42.91
CA ARG A 306 9.02 11.34 44.14
C ARG A 306 10.45 10.77 44.17
N VAL A 307 11.15 10.74 43.04
CA VAL A 307 12.48 10.17 42.93
C VAL A 307 13.52 11.08 43.58
N SER A 308 14.35 10.53 44.45
CA SER A 308 15.56 11.18 44.97
C SER A 308 16.80 10.46 44.44
N ILE A 309 17.86 11.21 44.12
CA ILE A 309 19.09 10.66 43.54
C ILE A 309 20.35 11.13 44.27
N GLU A 310 21.38 10.29 44.26
CA GLU A 310 22.78 10.68 44.52
C GLU A 310 23.44 10.95 43.18
N ILE A 311 24.15 12.07 43.04
CA ILE A 311 25.12 12.31 41.98
C ILE A 311 26.50 11.90 42.50
N ALA A 312 27.07 10.88 41.88
CA ALA A 312 28.34 10.30 42.25
C ALA A 312 29.42 10.68 41.22
N GLY A 313 30.48 11.32 41.71
CA GLY A 313 31.63 11.73 40.92
C GLY A 313 32.81 10.82 41.22
N HIS A 314 33.53 10.42 40.17
CA HIS A 314 34.68 9.52 40.28
C HIS A 314 35.87 10.08 39.47
N THR A 315 37.08 9.89 39.99
CA THR A 315 38.33 10.22 39.33
C THR A 315 39.06 8.95 38.88
N ASP A 316 40.15 9.14 38.14
CA ASP A 316 41.15 8.08 38.00
C ASP A 316 42.16 8.13 39.17
N SER A 317 43.16 7.25 39.12
CA SER A 317 44.21 7.16 40.13
C SER A 317 45.32 8.23 40.02
N LYS A 318 45.12 9.33 39.29
CA LYS A 318 46.12 10.39 39.15
C LYS A 318 45.81 11.52 40.11
N GLY A 319 46.72 11.75 41.06
CA GLY A 319 46.56 12.75 42.11
C GLY A 319 46.79 12.10 43.48
N SER A 320 46.63 12.88 44.54
CA SER A 320 46.49 12.32 45.88
C SER A 320 45.02 12.00 46.17
N ASP A 321 44.76 11.04 47.04
CA ASP A 321 43.40 10.66 47.46
C ASP A 321 42.59 11.88 47.90
N THR A 322 43.15 12.72 48.77
CA THR A 322 42.47 13.95 49.24
C THR A 322 42.13 14.93 48.12
N TYR A 323 43.02 15.05 47.13
CA TYR A 323 42.77 15.90 45.97
C TYR A 323 41.65 15.31 45.10
N ASN A 324 41.68 14.00 44.86
CA ASN A 324 40.69 13.29 44.06
C ASN A 324 39.29 13.28 44.70
N GLU A 325 39.21 13.10 46.02
CA GLU A 325 37.99 13.26 46.81
C GLU A 325 37.43 14.68 46.69
N THR A 326 38.27 15.70 46.90
CA THR A 326 37.85 17.11 46.81
C THR A 326 37.34 17.46 45.40
N LEU A 327 38.08 17.03 44.37
CA LEU A 327 37.74 17.29 42.97
C LEU A 327 36.43 16.60 42.58
N SER A 328 36.28 15.31 42.90
CA SER A 328 35.05 14.57 42.61
C SER A 328 33.85 15.12 43.37
N GLN A 329 34.01 15.48 44.65
CA GLN A 329 32.93 16.07 45.44
C GLN A 329 32.47 17.41 44.84
N GLY A 330 33.41 18.28 44.49
CA GLY A 330 33.10 19.56 43.88
C GLY A 330 32.41 19.42 42.51
N ARG A 331 32.79 18.41 41.72
CA ARG A 331 32.15 18.09 40.44
C ARG A 331 30.72 17.57 40.61
N SER A 332 30.49 16.68 41.58
CA SER A 332 29.15 16.21 41.93
C SER A 332 28.27 17.37 42.42
N GLN A 333 28.84 18.26 43.24
CA GLN A 333 28.12 19.43 43.74
C GLN A 333 27.74 20.38 42.59
N ALA A 334 28.64 20.65 41.65
CA ALA A 334 28.33 21.50 40.50
C ALA A 334 27.18 20.95 39.64
N VAL A 335 27.08 19.61 39.51
CA VAL A 335 25.94 18.97 38.85
C VAL A 335 24.66 19.14 39.66
N VAL A 336 24.69 18.92 40.98
CA VAL A 336 23.53 19.14 41.86
C VAL A 336 23.06 20.60 41.80
N ASP A 337 23.98 21.57 41.89
CA ASP A 337 23.67 23.00 41.81
C ASP A 337 22.99 23.35 40.49
N TYR A 338 23.47 22.76 39.39
CA TYR A 338 22.82 22.91 38.09
C TYR A 338 21.39 22.35 38.11
N LEU A 339 21.17 21.13 38.61
CA LEU A 339 19.83 20.54 38.70
C LEU A 339 18.88 21.40 39.57
N ILE A 340 19.38 21.95 40.68
CA ILE A 340 18.62 22.89 41.53
C ILE A 340 18.26 24.16 40.74
N SER A 341 19.21 24.72 39.99
CA SER A 341 18.95 25.90 39.14
C SER A 341 17.88 25.67 38.07
N GLN A 342 17.67 24.41 37.67
CA GLN A 342 16.62 24.01 36.71
C GLN A 342 15.27 23.70 37.39
N GLY A 343 15.16 23.92 38.69
CA GLY A 343 13.93 23.82 39.48
C GLY A 343 13.73 22.48 40.17
N ILE A 344 14.78 21.66 40.35
CA ILE A 344 14.69 20.43 41.15
C ILE A 344 14.89 20.77 42.63
N GLU A 345 14.03 20.25 43.50
CA GLU A 345 14.13 20.47 44.94
C GLU A 345 15.44 19.88 45.50
N ALA A 346 16.20 20.70 46.23
CA ALA A 346 17.49 20.31 46.80
C ALA A 346 17.39 19.07 47.72
N ALA A 347 16.27 18.89 48.43
CA ALA A 347 16.04 17.75 49.31
C ALA A 347 16.03 16.39 48.58
N ARG A 348 15.87 16.39 47.25
CA ARG A 348 15.86 15.19 46.40
C ARG A 348 17.24 14.83 45.87
N LEU A 349 18.27 15.64 46.14
CA LEU A 349 19.58 15.55 45.52
C LEU A 349 20.66 15.41 46.59
N GLN A 350 21.56 14.45 46.39
CA GLN A 350 22.77 14.30 47.19
C GLN A 350 23.98 14.33 46.27
N ALA A 351 25.03 15.07 46.63
CA ALA A 351 26.30 15.07 45.91
C ALA A 351 27.33 14.26 46.70
N HIS A 352 27.96 13.28 46.05
CA HIS A 352 29.04 12.50 46.64
C HIS A 352 30.23 12.38 45.69
N GLY A 353 31.43 12.66 46.19
CA GLY A 353 32.69 12.43 45.51
C GLY A 353 33.37 11.19 46.06
N TYR A 354 33.52 10.16 45.24
CA TYR A 354 34.19 8.91 45.63
C TYR A 354 35.71 8.92 45.36
N GLY A 355 36.24 10.01 44.78
CA GLY A 355 37.62 10.05 44.30
C GLY A 355 37.92 8.85 43.40
N GLU A 356 39.02 8.17 43.69
CA GLU A 356 39.47 6.97 42.98
C GLU A 356 39.02 5.65 43.62
N ALA A 357 38.24 5.69 44.71
CA ALA A 357 37.95 4.53 45.54
C ALA A 357 37.02 3.48 44.89
N LYS A 358 36.32 3.84 43.80
CA LYS A 358 35.37 2.97 43.08
C LYS A 358 35.68 2.91 41.58
N PRO A 359 36.83 2.34 41.17
CA PRO A 359 37.16 2.18 39.76
C PRO A 359 36.23 1.14 39.11
N ILE A 360 35.87 1.39 37.86
CA ILE A 360 35.08 0.46 37.02
C ILE A 360 35.91 -0.16 35.91
N ASP A 361 37.16 0.28 35.77
CA ASP A 361 38.13 -0.19 34.78
C ASP A 361 39.57 -0.03 35.32
N THR A 362 40.55 -0.61 34.63
CA THR A 362 41.97 -0.50 34.99
C THR A 362 42.45 0.95 34.98
N ASN A 363 43.25 1.33 35.98
CA ASN A 363 43.94 2.62 36.01
C ASN A 363 45.29 2.59 35.25
N ASP A 364 45.70 1.44 34.74
CA ASP A 364 46.99 1.26 34.06
C ASP A 364 46.99 1.89 32.67
N THR A 365 45.84 1.92 32.00
CA THR A 365 45.69 2.46 30.64
C THR A 365 44.96 3.79 30.62
N GLU A 366 45.21 4.62 29.61
CA GLU A 366 44.49 5.89 29.47
C GLU A 366 43.00 5.67 29.20
N ALA A 367 42.65 4.64 28.44
CA ALA A 367 41.25 4.28 28.16
C ALA A 367 40.50 3.90 29.45
N GLY A 368 41.11 3.07 30.30
CA GLY A 368 40.50 2.67 31.56
C GLY A 368 40.41 3.83 32.56
N ARG A 369 41.44 4.67 32.67
CA ARG A 369 41.36 5.93 33.44
C ARG A 369 40.25 6.84 32.94
N ALA A 370 40.08 6.98 31.62
CA ALA A 370 38.96 7.72 31.03
C ALA A 370 37.58 7.12 31.39
N ASN A 371 37.48 5.80 31.55
CA ASN A 371 36.27 5.17 32.05
C ASN A 371 36.00 5.46 33.53
N ASN A 372 37.05 5.50 34.35
CA ASN A 372 36.96 5.81 35.77
C ASN A 372 36.56 7.28 36.02
N ARG A 373 37.04 8.22 35.20
CA ARG A 373 36.61 9.63 35.19
C ARG A 373 35.16 9.74 34.69
N ARG A 374 34.21 9.61 35.59
CA ARG A 374 32.78 9.58 35.24
C ARG A 374 31.92 10.29 36.29
N VAL A 375 30.72 10.62 35.86
CA VAL A 375 29.62 11.00 36.74
C VAL A 375 28.49 10.01 36.51
N GLU A 376 27.86 9.57 37.58
CA GLU A 376 26.68 8.72 37.54
C GLU A 376 25.65 9.26 38.52
N PHE A 377 24.39 8.86 38.34
CA PHE A 377 23.40 9.04 39.39
C PHE A 377 22.86 7.70 39.86
N THR A 378 22.52 7.65 41.14
CA THR A 378 21.91 6.48 41.77
C THR A 378 20.58 6.85 42.39
N VAL A 379 19.53 6.09 42.10
CA VAL A 379 18.21 6.28 42.73
C VAL A 379 18.29 5.88 44.21
N LEU A 380 18.01 6.82 45.10
CA LEU A 380 18.03 6.60 46.56
C LEU A 380 16.64 6.27 47.11
N LYS A 381 15.60 6.88 46.53
CA LYS A 381 14.21 6.79 47.02
C LYS A 381 13.22 7.04 45.88
N ILE A 382 12.02 6.46 45.97
CA ILE A 382 10.88 6.60 45.04
C ILE A 382 9.57 6.91 45.77
#